data_AF-P71113-F1
#
_entry.id   AF-P71113-F1
#
_cell.length_a   1.000
_cell.length_b   1.000
_cell.length_c   1.000
_cell.angle_alpha   90.00
_cell.angle_beta   90.00
_cell.angle_gamma   90.00
#
_symmetry.space_group_name_H-M   'P 1'
#
loop_
_entity.id
_entity.type
_entity.pdbx_description
1 polymer ?
#
loop_
_entity_poly.entity_id
_entity_poly.type
_entity_poly.pdbx_seq_one_letter_code
_entity_poly.pdbx_strand_id
1 'polypeptide(L)'
;MNTYGWDIVYGCSKRVVNKHLKEYITKNNIQFLYSNIDKKQEIKMVFDNWEIINGGSSNFLRIKTPIKEGYFKVRNTTVDLSGINPVLEIKLDFFNDISNPNIKELKFNFGSESNDDIKIIVSDLNGNLQEEDEFYFNKLLINAFIQNEKQISYIFASLNVTSDIEWMNPKQFKFVYYSPTDNSDGYLFILSVVTNRDISKLSANVDGNILGNNSEVGLLISEKLFLQNMVLSRLSSNMGSNINKNNFEVISTSDTTGRIVNNSTLNWYGLKVAALYYYPKINNFSMQLFEGNKLKISLRGLVRLTGLEAVYSDFEIQSINKFVYNSTNKKAYFEVDKNPTSSYKYHLFPGDLISLAVLSSVTHWSIKSIEGALGFELINNFVDLINNTIKWNNLKISQVTNVTLNVGFCIQGNAN
;
A
#
# COMPACT_ATOMS: atom_id res chain seq x y z
N MET A 1 9.00 1.51 -7.37
CA MET A 1 7.66 1.64 -6.77
C MET A 1 7.67 2.73 -5.73
N ASN A 2 7.06 3.88 -6.02
CA ASN A 2 7.14 5.07 -5.16
C ASN A 2 5.80 5.33 -4.46
N THR A 3 5.83 5.60 -3.15
CA THR A 3 4.65 6.03 -2.40
C THR A 3 4.38 7.52 -2.52
N TYR A 4 5.25 8.29 -3.19
CA TYR A 4 5.15 9.74 -3.36
C TYR A 4 4.93 10.51 -2.06
N GLY A 5 5.58 10.03 -0.99
CA GLY A 5 5.51 10.65 0.33
C GLY A 5 4.40 10.10 1.23
N TRP A 6 3.54 9.19 0.76
CA TRP A 6 2.56 8.47 1.59
C TRP A 6 3.20 7.31 2.35
N ASP A 7 2.59 6.90 3.47
CA ASP A 7 3.08 5.78 4.27
C ASP A 7 2.59 4.44 3.72
N ILE A 8 1.29 4.39 3.37
CA ILE A 8 0.63 3.20 2.84
C ILE A 8 -0.31 3.59 1.71
N VAL A 9 -0.24 2.86 0.61
CA VAL A 9 -1.10 3.01 -0.58
C VAL A 9 -1.82 1.69 -0.84
N TYR A 10 -3.15 1.73 -0.83
CA TYR A 10 -4.01 0.61 -1.18
C TYR A 10 -4.55 0.82 -2.59
N GLY A 11 -4.51 -0.20 -3.45
CA GLY A 11 -5.00 -0.16 -4.81
C GLY A 11 -6.01 -1.25 -5.10
N CYS A 12 -7.00 -0.95 -5.95
CA CYS A 12 -7.95 -1.90 -6.51
C CYS A 12 -8.24 -1.59 -7.98
N SER A 13 -8.35 -2.63 -8.80
CA SER A 13 -8.63 -2.49 -10.24
C SER A 13 -10.07 -2.02 -10.49
N LYS A 14 -10.22 -1.07 -11.42
CA LYS A 14 -11.54 -0.65 -11.94
C LYS A 14 -12.37 -1.83 -12.43
N ARG A 15 -11.72 -2.81 -13.07
CA ARG A 15 -12.36 -4.03 -13.59
C ARG A 15 -13.16 -4.75 -12.51
N VAL A 16 -12.55 -4.99 -11.35
CA VAL A 16 -13.20 -5.67 -10.23
C VAL A 16 -14.30 -4.80 -9.63
N VAL A 17 -14.06 -3.50 -9.47
CA VAL A 17 -15.09 -2.57 -8.96
C VAL A 17 -16.30 -2.51 -9.90
N ASN A 18 -16.10 -2.49 -11.22
CA ASN A 18 -17.19 -2.50 -12.21
C ASN A 18 -18.00 -3.78 -12.17
N LYS A 19 -17.35 -4.95 -11.98
CA LYS A 19 -18.06 -6.23 -11.83
C LYS A 19 -19.08 -6.14 -10.68
N HIS A 20 -18.66 -5.65 -9.52
CA HIS A 20 -19.57 -5.57 -8.37
C HIS A 20 -20.55 -4.41 -8.43
N LEU A 21 -20.18 -3.29 -9.06
CA LEU A 21 -21.11 -2.19 -9.30
C LEU A 21 -22.27 -2.69 -10.17
N LYS A 22 -21.97 -3.41 -11.25
CA LYS A 22 -22.95 -4.06 -12.11
C LYS A 22 -23.89 -5.00 -11.32
N GLU A 23 -23.32 -5.88 -10.52
CA GLU A 23 -24.10 -6.79 -9.65
C GLU A 23 -25.03 -6.02 -8.69
N TYR A 24 -24.53 -4.95 -8.08
CA TYR A 24 -25.30 -4.11 -7.17
C TYR A 24 -26.46 -3.40 -7.88
N ILE A 25 -26.20 -2.75 -9.01
CA ILE A 25 -27.24 -2.01 -9.76
C ILE A 25 -28.34 -2.97 -10.23
N THR A 26 -27.96 -4.12 -10.81
CA THR A 26 -28.92 -5.15 -11.23
C THR A 26 -29.76 -5.65 -10.06
N LYS A 27 -29.14 -6.00 -8.93
CA LYS A 27 -29.83 -6.60 -7.78
C LYS A 27 -30.81 -5.62 -7.11
N ASN A 28 -30.47 -4.34 -7.05
CA ASN A 28 -31.27 -3.34 -6.35
C ASN A 28 -32.28 -2.61 -7.25
N ASN A 29 -32.26 -2.85 -8.57
CA ASN A 29 -33.15 -2.22 -9.55
C ASN A 29 -33.24 -0.69 -9.36
N ILE A 30 -32.09 -0.02 -9.42
CA ILE A 30 -31.96 1.40 -9.08
C ILE A 30 -32.87 2.25 -9.98
N GLN A 31 -33.77 2.99 -9.34
CA GLN A 31 -34.73 3.88 -10.00
C GLN A 31 -34.69 5.26 -9.35
N PHE A 32 -34.59 6.30 -10.17
CA PHE A 32 -34.73 7.67 -9.72
C PHE A 32 -36.07 8.26 -10.08
N LEU A 33 -36.58 9.08 -9.17
CA LEU A 33 -37.74 9.94 -9.38
C LEU A 33 -37.45 11.31 -8.77
N TYR A 34 -37.65 12.35 -9.57
CA TYR A 34 -37.64 13.74 -9.11
C TYR A 34 -38.85 14.44 -9.69
N SER A 35 -39.50 15.27 -8.88
CA SER A 35 -40.64 16.07 -9.29
C SER A 35 -40.60 17.44 -8.62
N ASN A 36 -40.76 18.49 -9.43
CA ASN A 36 -40.91 19.86 -8.99
C ASN A 36 -42.24 20.40 -9.53
N ILE A 37 -43.24 20.42 -8.66
CA ILE A 37 -44.61 20.79 -8.99
C ILE A 37 -44.68 22.24 -9.47
N ASP A 38 -43.97 23.16 -8.79
CA ASP A 38 -43.99 24.60 -9.09
C ASP A 38 -43.45 24.89 -10.49
N LYS A 39 -42.41 24.16 -10.91
CA LYS A 39 -41.79 24.30 -12.24
C LYS A 39 -42.42 23.41 -13.31
N LYS A 40 -43.41 22.58 -12.95
CA LYS A 40 -44.00 21.54 -13.83
C LYS A 40 -42.91 20.68 -14.47
N GLN A 41 -42.02 20.17 -13.63
CA GLN A 41 -40.87 19.36 -14.02
C GLN A 41 -40.94 18.01 -13.33
N GLU A 42 -40.70 16.94 -14.08
CA GLU A 42 -40.66 15.57 -13.56
C GLU A 42 -39.59 14.80 -14.33
N ILE A 43 -38.84 13.93 -13.66
CA ILE A 43 -37.97 12.96 -14.32
C ILE A 43 -38.05 11.63 -13.59
N LYS A 44 -38.22 10.56 -14.36
CA LYS A 44 -38.19 9.18 -13.88
C LYS A 44 -37.20 8.41 -14.72
N MET A 45 -36.28 7.70 -14.08
CA MET A 45 -35.27 6.90 -14.76
C MET A 45 -35.13 5.56 -14.05
N VAL A 46 -35.19 4.47 -14.83
CA VAL A 46 -34.78 3.14 -14.40
C VAL A 46 -33.45 2.86 -15.10
N PHE A 47 -32.40 2.59 -14.33
CA PHE A 47 -31.07 2.43 -14.89
C PHE A 47 -30.80 0.98 -15.31
N ASP A 48 -29.99 0.82 -16.36
CA ASP A 48 -29.22 -0.40 -16.58
C ASP A 48 -27.90 -0.31 -15.79
N ASN A 49 -27.00 -1.26 -16.01
CA ASN A 49 -25.75 -1.42 -15.32
C ASN A 49 -24.83 -0.21 -15.48
N TRP A 50 -24.43 0.37 -14.35
CA TRP A 50 -23.46 1.45 -14.32
C TRP A 50 -22.04 0.92 -14.52
N GLU A 51 -21.21 1.75 -15.13
CA GLU A 51 -19.82 1.40 -15.46
C GLU A 51 -18.90 2.59 -15.20
N ILE A 52 -17.84 2.38 -14.41
CA ILE A 52 -16.72 3.31 -14.32
C ILE A 52 -15.91 3.20 -15.61
N ILE A 53 -15.74 4.32 -16.30
CA ILE A 53 -14.97 4.42 -17.55
C ILE A 53 -13.70 5.24 -17.34
N ASN A 54 -12.74 5.11 -18.25
CA ASN A 54 -11.51 5.89 -18.19
C ASN A 54 -11.81 7.39 -18.31
N GLY A 55 -11.05 8.21 -17.58
CA GLY A 55 -11.31 9.63 -17.38
C GLY A 55 -11.46 9.97 -15.89
N GLY A 56 -12.09 11.10 -15.57
CA GLY A 56 -12.13 11.58 -14.19
C GLY A 56 -10.78 12.11 -13.70
N SER A 57 -10.77 12.65 -12.49
CA SER A 57 -9.55 13.20 -11.89
C SER A 57 -9.64 13.23 -10.37
N SER A 58 -8.54 12.90 -9.69
CA SER A 58 -8.42 12.93 -8.22
C SER A 58 -9.56 12.16 -7.55
N ASN A 59 -10.57 12.84 -7.01
CA ASN A 59 -11.68 12.24 -6.27
C ASN A 59 -12.97 12.13 -7.11
N PHE A 60 -12.95 12.50 -8.39
CA PHE A 60 -14.07 12.31 -9.31
C PHE A 60 -13.91 11.01 -10.09
N LEU A 61 -14.93 10.17 -10.04
CA LEU A 61 -15.06 9.01 -10.91
C LEU A 61 -15.91 9.36 -12.12
N ARG A 62 -15.40 9.05 -13.32
CA ARG A 62 -16.21 9.11 -14.53
C ARG A 62 -17.02 7.82 -14.70
N ILE A 63 -18.33 7.95 -14.77
CA ILE A 63 -19.27 6.83 -14.75
C ILE A 63 -20.28 7.01 -15.87
N LYS A 64 -20.49 5.94 -16.62
CA LYS A 64 -21.58 5.78 -17.56
C LYS A 64 -22.79 5.22 -16.80
N THR A 65 -23.94 5.87 -16.91
CA THR A 65 -25.18 5.49 -16.20
C THR A 65 -26.34 5.26 -17.17
N PRO A 66 -26.32 4.19 -17.97
CA PRO A 66 -27.32 3.94 -19.01
C PRO A 66 -28.75 3.92 -18.46
N ILE A 67 -29.68 4.56 -19.14
CA ILE A 67 -31.10 4.57 -18.79
C ILE A 67 -31.79 3.48 -19.61
N LYS A 68 -32.31 2.47 -18.92
CA LYS A 68 -33.04 1.36 -19.55
C LYS A 68 -34.40 1.83 -20.05
N GLU A 69 -35.13 2.53 -19.20
CA GLU A 69 -36.43 3.12 -19.50
C GLU A 69 -36.67 4.33 -18.60
N GLY A 70 -37.44 5.29 -19.08
CA GLY A 70 -37.72 6.50 -18.31
C GLY A 70 -38.33 7.60 -19.16
N TYR A 71 -38.59 8.72 -18.52
CA TYR A 71 -39.02 9.94 -19.20
C TYR A 71 -38.63 11.16 -18.37
N PHE A 72 -38.60 12.32 -19.02
CA PHE A 72 -38.76 13.58 -18.32
C PHE A 72 -39.92 14.38 -18.90
N LYS A 73 -40.53 15.19 -18.04
CA LYS A 73 -41.57 16.15 -18.41
C LYS A 73 -41.11 17.53 -18.03
N VAL A 74 -41.18 18.45 -18.97
CA VAL A 74 -40.94 19.88 -18.74
C VAL A 74 -42.09 20.61 -19.42
N ARG A 75 -42.81 21.43 -18.66
CA ARG A 75 -44.03 22.11 -19.14
C ARG A 75 -45.08 21.06 -19.57
N ASN A 76 -45.44 21.01 -20.86
CA ASN A 76 -46.42 20.09 -21.43
C ASN A 76 -45.80 19.04 -22.36
N THR A 77 -44.46 18.99 -22.46
CA THR A 77 -43.75 18.04 -23.30
C THR A 77 -43.26 16.89 -22.44
N THR A 78 -43.44 15.66 -22.93
CA THR A 78 -42.84 14.44 -22.36
C THR A 78 -41.83 13.90 -23.35
N VAL A 79 -40.63 13.64 -22.87
CA VAL A 79 -39.52 13.10 -23.67
C VAL A 79 -39.15 11.74 -23.11
N ASP A 80 -39.03 10.74 -23.99
CA ASP A 80 -38.59 9.38 -23.64
C ASP A 80 -37.09 9.36 -23.39
N LEU A 81 -36.67 8.68 -22.32
CA LEU A 81 -35.26 8.52 -21.93
C LEU A 81 -34.73 7.10 -22.15
N SER A 82 -35.53 6.22 -22.75
CA SER A 82 -35.14 4.83 -23.00
C SER A 82 -33.93 4.76 -23.95
N GLY A 83 -32.85 4.12 -23.50
CA GLY A 83 -31.62 3.95 -24.28
C GLY A 83 -30.67 5.17 -24.26
N ILE A 84 -30.97 6.21 -23.47
CA ILE A 84 -30.06 7.34 -23.26
C ILE A 84 -28.88 6.92 -22.38
N ASN A 85 -27.67 7.35 -22.75
CA ASN A 85 -26.41 6.97 -22.10
C ASN A 85 -25.64 8.18 -21.54
N PRO A 86 -26.03 8.72 -20.37
CA PRO A 86 -25.31 9.80 -19.72
C PRO A 86 -23.93 9.35 -19.21
N VAL A 87 -22.97 10.27 -19.29
CA VAL A 87 -21.65 10.15 -18.68
C VAL A 87 -21.47 11.27 -17.67
N LEU A 88 -21.25 10.88 -16.43
CA LEU A 88 -21.13 11.76 -15.30
C LEU A 88 -19.74 11.66 -14.69
N GLU A 89 -19.27 12.75 -14.10
CA GLU A 89 -18.20 12.72 -13.10
C GLU A 89 -18.82 12.95 -11.73
N ILE A 90 -18.74 11.93 -10.87
CA ILE A 90 -19.31 11.97 -9.53
C ILE A 90 -18.17 11.88 -8.53
N LYS A 91 -18.16 12.82 -7.58
CA LYS A 91 -17.18 12.82 -6.50
C LYS A 91 -17.40 11.64 -5.57
N LEU A 92 -16.31 11.03 -5.12
CA LEU A 92 -16.31 10.11 -3.99
C LEU A 92 -15.77 10.80 -2.74
N ASP A 93 -16.34 10.44 -1.61
CA ASP A 93 -15.89 10.89 -0.30
C ASP A 93 -16.03 9.81 0.78
N PHE A 94 -15.34 10.01 1.89
CA PHE A 94 -15.39 9.11 3.04
C PHE A 94 -16.43 9.57 4.05
N PHE A 95 -17.35 8.68 4.36
CA PHE A 95 -18.38 8.87 5.37
C PHE A 95 -18.13 7.94 6.56
N ASN A 96 -18.60 8.31 7.75
CA ASN A 96 -18.58 7.38 8.87
C ASN A 96 -19.59 6.27 8.61
N ASP A 97 -19.21 5.02 8.89
CA ASP A 97 -20.20 3.97 9.03
C ASP A 97 -21.13 4.30 10.22
N ILE A 98 -22.41 3.97 10.05
CA ILE A 98 -23.46 4.27 11.02
C ILE A 98 -23.29 3.40 12.27
N SER A 99 -22.84 2.16 12.10
CA SER A 99 -22.73 1.18 13.19
C SER A 99 -21.38 1.24 13.92
N ASN A 100 -20.32 1.68 13.24
CA ASN A 100 -18.97 1.70 13.76
C ASN A 100 -18.20 2.96 13.30
N PRO A 101 -17.95 3.95 14.19
CA PRO A 101 -17.26 5.18 13.82
C PRO A 101 -15.78 4.97 13.42
N ASN A 102 -15.21 3.80 13.71
CA ASN A 102 -13.87 3.42 13.29
C ASN A 102 -13.81 2.91 11.85
N ILE A 103 -14.95 2.79 11.18
CA ILE A 103 -15.02 2.42 9.76
C ILE A 103 -15.39 3.67 8.97
N LYS A 104 -14.60 3.94 7.94
CA LYS A 104 -14.83 5.01 6.97
C LYS A 104 -15.21 4.37 5.65
N GLU A 105 -16.38 4.71 5.13
CA GLU A 105 -16.94 4.14 3.92
C GLU A 105 -16.78 5.13 2.76
N LEU A 106 -16.09 4.71 1.71
CA LEU A 106 -15.97 5.45 0.47
C LEU A 106 -17.23 5.24 -0.35
N LYS A 107 -18.00 6.32 -0.54
CA LYS A 107 -19.28 6.32 -1.26
C LYS A 107 -19.33 7.47 -2.25
N PHE A 108 -20.35 7.45 -3.11
CA PHE A 108 -20.72 8.63 -3.86
C PHE A 108 -21.08 9.78 -2.93
N ASN A 109 -20.58 10.96 -3.25
CA ASN A 109 -21.01 12.21 -2.67
C ASN A 109 -21.77 12.97 -3.75
N PHE A 110 -23.09 12.99 -3.66
CA PHE A 110 -23.94 13.71 -4.60
C PHE A 110 -24.07 15.20 -4.27
N GLY A 111 -23.61 15.61 -3.08
CA GLY A 111 -23.62 17.01 -2.64
C GLY A 111 -25.03 17.58 -2.48
N SER A 112 -25.13 18.89 -2.67
CA SER A 112 -26.37 19.66 -2.74
C SER A 112 -26.47 20.36 -4.09
N GLU A 113 -27.63 20.95 -4.41
CA GLU A 113 -27.86 21.66 -5.68
C GLU A 113 -26.86 22.82 -5.93
N SER A 114 -26.15 23.27 -4.88
CA SER A 114 -25.14 24.33 -4.91
C SER A 114 -23.69 23.84 -5.08
N ASN A 115 -23.44 22.53 -5.09
CA ASN A 115 -22.09 21.97 -5.08
C ASN A 115 -21.72 21.34 -6.43
N ASP A 116 -20.46 21.50 -6.84
CA ASP A 116 -19.89 20.88 -8.06
C ASP A 116 -19.48 19.40 -7.85
N ASP A 117 -20.21 18.66 -7.02
CA ASP A 117 -19.90 17.27 -6.67
C ASP A 117 -20.35 16.27 -7.76
N ILE A 118 -21.26 16.70 -8.66
CA ILE A 118 -21.68 15.97 -9.86
C ILE A 118 -21.47 16.86 -11.08
N LYS A 119 -20.84 16.34 -12.12
CA LYS A 119 -20.66 17.02 -13.41
C LYS A 119 -21.15 16.15 -14.55
N ILE A 120 -21.86 16.74 -15.49
CA ILE A 120 -22.29 16.06 -16.71
C ILE A 120 -21.19 16.27 -17.75
N ILE A 121 -20.59 15.18 -18.23
CA ILE A 121 -19.56 15.21 -19.27
C ILE A 121 -20.21 15.03 -20.64
N VAL A 122 -21.16 14.10 -20.74
CA VAL A 122 -21.96 13.86 -21.94
C VAL A 122 -23.39 13.55 -21.51
N SER A 123 -24.36 14.26 -22.08
CA SER A 123 -25.79 14.05 -21.81
C SER A 123 -26.30 12.74 -22.38
N ASP A 124 -25.97 12.47 -23.64
CA ASP A 124 -26.24 11.19 -24.27
C ASP A 124 -25.09 10.78 -25.21
N LEU A 125 -24.34 9.74 -24.84
CA LEU A 125 -23.31 9.17 -25.72
C LEU A 125 -23.84 8.69 -27.07
N ASN A 126 -25.14 8.39 -27.18
CA ASN A 126 -25.75 7.91 -28.41
C ASN A 126 -26.29 9.04 -29.31
N GLY A 127 -26.41 10.27 -28.79
CA GLY A 127 -26.90 11.44 -29.53
C GLY A 127 -28.39 11.38 -29.92
N ASN A 128 -29.21 10.68 -29.14
CA ASN A 128 -30.66 10.56 -29.37
C ASN A 128 -31.44 11.76 -28.84
N LEU A 129 -30.88 12.53 -27.88
CA LEU A 129 -31.51 13.75 -27.36
C LEU A 129 -31.25 14.94 -28.31
N GLN A 130 -32.28 15.78 -28.48
CA GLN A 130 -32.14 17.06 -29.17
C GLN A 130 -31.53 18.11 -28.25
N GLU A 131 -30.88 19.15 -28.80
CA GLU A 131 -30.14 20.16 -28.03
C GLU A 131 -30.99 20.86 -26.94
N GLU A 132 -32.25 21.19 -27.24
CA GLU A 132 -33.17 21.77 -26.25
C GLU A 132 -33.51 20.78 -25.12
N ASP A 133 -33.67 19.51 -25.45
CA ASP A 133 -33.98 18.44 -24.50
C ASP A 133 -32.78 18.14 -23.59
N GLU A 134 -31.56 18.16 -24.14
CA GLU A 134 -30.33 17.99 -23.38
C GLU A 134 -30.17 19.04 -22.27
N PHE A 135 -30.51 20.30 -22.56
CA PHE A 135 -30.44 21.37 -21.57
C PHE A 135 -31.34 21.08 -20.36
N TYR A 136 -32.59 20.70 -20.60
CA TYR A 136 -33.52 20.39 -19.52
C TYR A 136 -33.19 19.08 -18.81
N PHE A 137 -32.82 18.06 -19.59
CA PHE A 137 -32.38 16.76 -19.07
C PHE A 137 -31.22 16.94 -18.10
N ASN A 138 -30.19 17.70 -18.48
CA ASN A 138 -29.01 17.93 -17.66
C ASN A 138 -29.34 18.53 -16.29
N LYS A 139 -30.23 19.53 -16.27
CA LYS A 139 -30.67 20.16 -15.04
C LYS A 139 -31.45 19.21 -14.13
N LEU A 140 -32.36 18.42 -14.71
CA LEU A 140 -33.18 17.47 -13.96
C LEU A 140 -32.39 16.25 -13.49
N LEU A 141 -31.39 15.82 -14.27
CA LEU A 141 -30.52 14.69 -13.97
C LEU A 141 -29.80 14.91 -12.65
N ILE A 142 -29.09 16.03 -12.48
CA ILE A 142 -28.35 16.35 -11.25
C ILE A 142 -29.29 16.34 -10.04
N ASN A 143 -30.46 16.99 -10.16
CA ASN A 143 -31.43 17.03 -9.07
C ASN A 143 -31.99 15.65 -8.73
N ALA A 144 -32.17 14.78 -9.73
CA ALA A 144 -32.60 13.41 -9.50
C ALA A 144 -31.55 12.59 -8.74
N PHE A 145 -30.26 12.75 -9.04
CA PHE A 145 -29.19 12.11 -8.27
C PHE A 145 -29.18 12.57 -6.81
N ILE A 146 -29.25 13.89 -6.58
CA ILE A 146 -29.25 14.47 -5.24
C ILE A 146 -30.46 13.97 -4.43
N GLN A 147 -31.67 14.05 -4.99
CA GLN A 147 -32.90 13.64 -4.28
C GLN A 147 -32.92 12.14 -3.97
N ASN A 148 -32.28 11.32 -4.79
CA ASN A 148 -32.29 9.86 -4.67
C ASN A 148 -31.00 9.29 -4.08
N GLU A 149 -30.13 10.11 -3.48
CA GLU A 149 -28.87 9.68 -2.84
C GLU A 149 -29.05 8.45 -1.96
N LYS A 150 -30.09 8.42 -1.11
CA LYS A 150 -30.34 7.30 -0.18
C LYS A 150 -30.64 5.97 -0.86
N GLN A 151 -31.06 5.98 -2.13
CA GLN A 151 -31.26 4.75 -2.91
C GLN A 151 -29.94 4.13 -3.36
N ILE A 152 -28.85 4.90 -3.37
CA ILE A 152 -27.52 4.44 -3.74
C ILE A 152 -26.68 4.29 -2.47
N SER A 153 -26.78 3.11 -1.89
CA SER A 153 -25.98 2.67 -0.74
C SER A 153 -24.70 1.93 -1.14
N TYR A 154 -24.24 2.07 -2.38
CA TYR A 154 -23.04 1.37 -2.86
C TYR A 154 -21.78 1.86 -2.14
N ILE A 155 -21.03 0.91 -1.57
CA ILE A 155 -19.77 1.16 -0.85
C ILE A 155 -18.62 0.67 -1.72
N PHE A 156 -17.77 1.58 -2.15
CA PHE A 156 -16.57 1.25 -2.92
C PHE A 156 -15.51 0.57 -2.05
N ALA A 157 -15.29 1.13 -0.87
CA ALA A 157 -14.30 0.65 0.09
C ALA A 157 -14.73 0.96 1.52
N SER A 158 -14.39 0.08 2.45
CA SER A 158 -14.46 0.32 3.88
C SER A 158 -13.03 0.33 4.43
N LEU A 159 -12.61 1.47 4.96
CA LEU A 159 -11.32 1.68 5.59
C LEU A 159 -11.48 1.60 7.11
N ASN A 160 -10.81 0.64 7.74
CA ASN A 160 -10.76 0.54 9.19
C ASN A 160 -9.65 1.45 9.74
N VAL A 161 -10.02 2.48 10.49
CA VAL A 161 -9.07 3.41 11.11
C VAL A 161 -8.49 2.88 12.43
N THR A 162 -9.06 1.80 12.99
CA THR A 162 -8.54 1.10 14.16
C THR A 162 -8.61 -0.43 13.95
N SER A 163 -7.71 -0.93 13.13
CA SER A 163 -7.50 -2.37 12.91
C SER A 163 -6.56 -3.00 13.94
N ASP A 164 -6.54 -4.33 13.98
CA ASP A 164 -5.65 -5.13 14.83
C ASP A 164 -4.15 -4.92 14.51
N ILE A 165 -3.84 -4.45 13.30
CA ILE A 165 -2.48 -4.11 12.90
C ILE A 165 -2.27 -2.61 13.18
N GLU A 166 -2.00 -2.28 14.45
CA GLU A 166 -1.96 -0.88 14.91
C GLU A 166 -1.05 0.04 14.11
N TRP A 167 0.11 -0.45 13.67
CA TRP A 167 1.08 0.35 12.91
C TRP A 167 0.61 0.69 11.49
N MET A 168 -0.44 0.03 10.99
CA MET A 168 -1.08 0.33 9.70
C MET A 168 -2.31 1.22 9.83
N ASN A 169 -2.73 1.57 11.05
CA ASN A 169 -3.95 2.32 11.27
C ASN A 169 -3.83 3.75 10.70
N PRO A 170 -4.64 4.11 9.70
CA PRO A 170 -4.53 5.40 9.03
C PRO A 170 -5.01 6.51 9.97
N LYS A 171 -4.26 7.62 10.01
CA LYS A 171 -4.60 8.84 10.76
C LYS A 171 -5.11 9.94 9.83
N GLN A 172 -4.55 10.04 8.64
CA GLN A 172 -5.09 10.86 7.55
C GLN A 172 -5.01 10.07 6.24
N PHE A 173 -5.98 10.27 5.37
CA PHE A 173 -6.11 9.50 4.14
C PHE A 173 -6.85 10.28 3.04
N LYS A 174 -6.67 9.85 1.79
CA LYS A 174 -7.29 10.44 0.61
C LYS A 174 -7.61 9.36 -0.43
N PHE A 175 -8.73 9.54 -1.13
CA PHE A 175 -9.07 8.74 -2.30
C PHE A 175 -8.50 9.38 -3.57
N VAL A 176 -7.96 8.54 -4.46
CA VAL A 176 -7.51 8.94 -5.80
C VAL A 176 -7.96 7.90 -6.83
N TYR A 177 -8.57 8.37 -7.90
CA TYR A 177 -8.75 7.60 -9.13
C TYR A 177 -7.60 7.89 -10.10
N TYR A 178 -7.02 6.84 -10.65
CA TYR A 178 -5.97 6.92 -11.65
C TYR A 178 -6.43 6.23 -12.93
N SER A 179 -6.51 7.00 -14.00
CA SER A 179 -6.81 6.52 -15.35
C SER A 179 -5.54 6.65 -16.19
N PRO A 180 -4.91 5.54 -16.59
CA PRO A 180 -3.78 5.55 -17.52
C PRO A 180 -4.14 6.18 -18.86
N THR A 181 -3.16 6.80 -19.52
CA THR A 181 -3.34 7.48 -20.82
C THR A 181 -3.25 6.55 -22.03
N ASP A 182 -2.80 5.32 -21.83
CA ASP A 182 -2.60 4.28 -22.84
C ASP A 182 -3.83 3.36 -23.00
N ASN A 183 -5.00 3.81 -22.54
CA ASN A 183 -6.24 3.04 -22.49
C ASN A 183 -6.17 1.74 -21.69
N SER A 184 -5.14 1.55 -20.84
CA SER A 184 -5.15 0.44 -19.90
C SER A 184 -6.24 0.62 -18.85
N ASP A 185 -6.47 -0.41 -18.03
CA ASP A 185 -7.47 -0.37 -16.99
C ASP A 185 -7.16 0.73 -15.96
N GLY A 186 -8.21 1.47 -15.56
CA GLY A 186 -8.12 2.43 -14.47
C GLY A 186 -8.04 1.75 -13.09
N TYR A 187 -7.69 2.53 -12.09
CA TYR A 187 -7.40 2.03 -10.75
C TYR A 187 -7.92 2.98 -9.68
N LEU A 188 -8.44 2.41 -8.60
CA LEU A 188 -8.89 3.12 -7.41
C LEU A 188 -7.82 2.98 -6.34
N PHE A 189 -7.40 4.10 -5.77
CA PHE A 189 -6.40 4.14 -4.71
C PHE A 189 -6.90 4.84 -3.45
N ILE A 190 -6.49 4.30 -2.31
CA ILE A 190 -6.60 4.97 -1.02
C ILE A 190 -5.19 5.18 -0.49
N LEU A 191 -4.82 6.44 -0.35
CA LEU A 191 -3.51 6.88 0.12
C LEU A 191 -3.62 7.25 1.59
N SER A 192 -2.68 6.83 2.42
CA SER A 192 -2.76 7.07 3.87
C SER A 192 -1.41 7.34 4.52
N VAL A 193 -1.47 8.11 5.59
CA VAL A 193 -0.40 8.29 6.57
C VAL A 193 -0.84 7.74 7.91
N VAL A 194 0.09 7.15 8.65
CA VAL A 194 -0.18 6.50 9.96
C VAL A 194 0.12 7.43 11.14
N THR A 195 0.41 8.70 10.84
CA THR A 195 0.70 9.77 11.80
C THR A 195 -0.18 10.99 11.50
N ASN A 196 -0.26 11.94 12.44
CA ASN A 196 -1.01 13.18 12.24
C ASN A 196 -0.27 14.22 11.38
N ARG A 197 0.68 13.80 10.53
CA ARG A 197 1.43 14.72 9.66
C ARG A 197 0.53 15.27 8.57
N ASP A 198 0.78 16.51 8.16
CA ASP A 198 0.00 17.19 7.14
C ASP A 198 0.15 16.50 5.77
N ILE A 199 -0.99 16.18 5.15
CA ILE A 199 -1.07 15.56 3.82
C ILE A 199 -1.38 16.56 2.70
N SER A 200 -1.61 17.85 3.01
CA SER A 200 -2.07 18.85 2.05
C SER A 200 -1.14 19.06 0.85
N LYS A 201 0.17 18.84 1.05
CA LYS A 201 1.21 18.96 0.02
C LYS A 201 1.64 17.63 -0.58
N LEU A 202 1.08 16.50 -0.12
CA LEU A 202 1.41 15.19 -0.67
C LEU A 202 0.82 15.05 -2.07
N SER A 203 1.59 14.39 -2.94
CA SER A 203 1.18 14.17 -4.33
C SER A 203 -0.05 13.28 -4.39
N ALA A 204 -0.97 13.58 -5.30
CA ALA A 204 -2.03 12.65 -5.69
C ALA A 204 -1.56 11.64 -6.75
N ASN A 205 -0.29 11.68 -7.17
CA ASN A 205 0.25 10.71 -8.10
C ASN A 205 0.37 9.34 -7.44
N VAL A 206 0.20 8.30 -8.26
CA VAL A 206 0.27 6.91 -7.85
C VAL A 206 1.16 6.15 -8.83
N ASP A 207 1.87 5.16 -8.33
CA ASP A 207 2.67 4.28 -9.17
C ASP A 207 1.77 3.16 -9.70
N GLY A 208 1.47 3.19 -11.01
CA GLY A 208 0.61 2.19 -11.64
C GLY A 208 1.12 0.76 -11.51
N ASN A 209 2.42 0.55 -11.25
CA ASN A 209 3.00 -0.78 -11.07
C ASN A 209 2.53 -1.48 -9.78
N ILE A 210 1.84 -0.78 -8.87
CA ILE A 210 1.31 -1.37 -7.63
C ILE A 210 0.36 -2.53 -7.91
N LEU A 211 -0.37 -2.54 -9.02
CA LEU A 211 -1.30 -3.62 -9.37
C LEU A 211 -0.72 -4.59 -10.42
N GLY A 212 0.31 -4.16 -11.17
CA GLY A 212 0.87 -4.95 -12.27
C GLY A 212 -0.20 -5.29 -13.32
N ASN A 213 0.13 -6.18 -14.26
CA ASN A 213 -0.79 -6.49 -15.37
C ASN A 213 -1.94 -7.43 -14.98
N ASN A 214 -1.79 -8.22 -13.91
CA ASN A 214 -2.70 -9.32 -13.58
C ASN A 214 -3.24 -9.30 -12.15
N SER A 215 -2.89 -8.31 -11.31
CA SER A 215 -3.36 -8.26 -9.93
C SER A 215 -4.53 -7.32 -9.80
N GLU A 216 -5.50 -7.72 -8.99
CA GLU A 216 -6.74 -6.98 -8.82
C GLU A 216 -6.66 -5.99 -7.67
N VAL A 217 -5.77 -6.26 -6.73
CA VAL A 217 -5.60 -5.54 -5.47
C VAL A 217 -4.12 -5.46 -5.12
N GLY A 218 -3.72 -4.37 -4.49
CA GLY A 218 -2.33 -4.08 -4.19
C GLY A 218 -2.18 -3.25 -2.92
N LEU A 219 -1.07 -3.47 -2.23
CA LEU A 219 -0.67 -2.75 -1.03
C LEU A 219 0.79 -2.34 -1.21
N LEU A 220 1.07 -1.05 -1.10
CA LEU A 220 2.43 -0.50 -1.11
C LEU A 220 2.70 0.18 0.22
N ILE A 221 3.79 -0.22 0.88
CA ILE A 221 4.24 0.28 2.17
C ILE A 221 5.56 1.04 1.97
N SER A 222 5.69 2.19 2.63
CA SER A 222 6.90 3.01 2.61
C SER A 222 8.11 2.27 3.19
N GLU A 223 9.31 2.65 2.73
CA GLU A 223 10.57 2.03 3.17
C GLU A 223 10.70 2.07 4.70
N LYS A 224 10.43 3.22 5.32
CA LYS A 224 10.53 3.37 6.77
C LYS A 224 9.61 2.42 7.52
N LEU A 225 8.33 2.33 7.14
CA LEU A 225 7.39 1.43 7.80
C LEU A 225 7.74 -0.03 7.58
N PHE A 226 8.20 -0.38 6.37
CA PHE A 226 8.69 -1.71 6.05
C PHE A 226 9.88 -2.09 6.93
N LEU A 227 10.89 -1.21 7.04
CA LEU A 227 12.06 -1.42 7.87
C LEU A 227 11.67 -1.58 9.34
N GLN A 228 10.80 -0.70 9.85
CA GLN A 228 10.42 -0.65 11.27
C GLN A 228 9.56 -1.83 11.73
N ASN A 229 8.60 -2.27 10.91
CA ASN A 229 7.60 -3.26 11.34
C ASN A 229 7.88 -4.66 10.79
N MET A 230 8.51 -4.78 9.62
CA MET A 230 8.72 -6.06 8.95
C MET A 230 10.16 -6.54 9.03
N VAL A 231 11.14 -5.68 8.75
CA VAL A 231 12.56 -6.07 8.79
C VAL A 231 13.07 -6.15 10.22
N LEU A 232 12.90 -5.09 11.00
CA LEU A 232 13.39 -4.99 12.38
C LEU A 232 12.85 -6.11 13.28
N SER A 233 11.61 -6.56 13.05
CA SER A 233 10.98 -7.65 13.82
C SER A 233 11.60 -9.02 13.55
N ARG A 234 12.32 -9.20 12.44
CA ARG A 234 12.96 -10.46 12.04
C ARG A 234 14.49 -10.39 11.98
N LEU A 235 15.07 -9.20 11.99
CA LEU A 235 16.51 -8.99 11.87
C LEU A 235 17.36 -9.82 12.84
N SER A 236 16.93 -9.91 14.10
CA SER A 236 17.68 -10.63 15.14
C SER A 236 17.48 -12.14 15.14
N SER A 237 16.60 -12.68 14.28
CA SER A 237 16.21 -14.10 14.32
C SER A 237 17.39 -15.09 14.17
N ASN A 238 18.40 -14.71 13.39
CA ASN A 238 19.59 -15.53 13.14
C ASN A 238 20.84 -15.05 13.92
N MET A 239 20.70 -14.06 14.80
CA MET A 239 21.83 -13.42 15.51
C MET A 239 22.07 -13.99 16.93
N GLY A 240 21.28 -14.98 17.34
CA GLY A 240 21.38 -15.61 18.67
C GLY A 240 20.54 -14.91 19.76
N SER A 241 20.39 -15.56 20.91
CA SER A 241 19.45 -15.15 21.97
C SER A 241 19.78 -13.83 22.67
N ASN A 242 21.04 -13.39 22.63
CA ASN A 242 21.51 -12.18 23.32
C ASN A 242 21.24 -10.90 22.51
N ILE A 243 20.86 -11.04 21.25
CA ILE A 243 20.54 -9.94 20.35
C ILE A 243 19.04 -10.03 20.06
N ASN A 244 18.31 -8.97 20.37
CA ASN A 244 16.87 -8.89 20.15
C ASN A 244 16.49 -7.55 19.51
N LYS A 245 15.20 -7.38 19.21
CA LYS A 245 14.65 -6.18 18.57
C LYS A 245 15.06 -4.88 19.28
N ASN A 246 15.14 -4.87 20.61
CA ASN A 246 15.40 -3.65 21.40
C ASN A 246 16.84 -3.16 21.26
N ASN A 247 17.76 -3.99 20.75
CA ASN A 247 19.14 -3.58 20.47
C ASN A 247 19.26 -2.70 19.22
N PHE A 248 18.16 -2.51 18.50
CA PHE A 248 18.09 -1.80 17.25
C PHE A 248 17.01 -0.72 17.29
N GLU A 249 17.20 0.32 16.48
CA GLU A 249 16.23 1.37 16.26
C GLU A 249 16.19 1.79 14.79
N VAL A 250 15.07 2.36 14.35
CA VAL A 250 14.96 2.96 13.02
C VAL A 250 15.15 4.47 13.13
N ILE A 251 16.19 4.97 12.49
CA ILE A 251 16.42 6.41 12.33
C ILE A 251 15.77 6.85 11.01
N SER A 252 14.92 7.87 11.10
CA SER A 252 14.26 8.44 9.91
C SER A 252 15.25 9.28 9.11
N THR A 253 15.29 9.06 7.79
CA THR A 253 16.02 9.91 6.83
C THR A 253 15.08 10.85 6.07
N SER A 254 13.79 10.48 6.00
CA SER A 254 12.68 11.35 5.62
C SER A 254 11.40 10.84 6.30
N ASP A 255 10.24 11.42 5.95
CA ASP A 255 8.95 10.90 6.42
C ASP A 255 8.72 9.43 6.05
N THR A 256 9.20 9.00 4.88
CA THR A 256 8.92 7.68 4.30
C THR A 256 10.15 6.79 4.16
N THR A 257 11.35 7.29 4.45
CA THR A 257 12.62 6.54 4.36
C THR A 257 13.34 6.50 5.71
N GLY A 258 14.16 5.48 5.91
CA GLY A 258 14.92 5.35 7.15
C GLY A 258 16.02 4.32 7.05
N ARG A 259 16.76 4.16 8.15
CA ARG A 259 17.79 3.14 8.30
C ARG A 259 17.70 2.51 9.67
N ILE A 260 18.01 1.22 9.76
CA ILE A 260 18.14 0.53 11.03
C ILE A 260 19.57 0.73 11.53
N VAL A 261 19.72 1.08 12.80
CA VAL A 261 21.02 1.09 13.49
C VAL A 261 20.92 0.34 14.81
N ASN A 262 22.06 -0.06 15.37
CA ASN A 262 22.07 -0.52 16.75
C ASN A 262 22.09 0.66 17.73
N ASN A 263 21.37 0.53 18.84
CA ASN A 263 21.38 1.50 19.95
C ASN A 263 22.19 1.02 21.16
N SER A 264 22.75 -0.19 21.07
CA SER A 264 23.54 -0.85 22.11
C SER A 264 24.54 -1.81 21.46
N THR A 265 25.57 -2.21 22.20
CA THR A 265 26.52 -3.23 21.71
C THR A 265 25.79 -4.56 21.51
N LEU A 266 25.90 -5.12 20.31
CA LEU A 266 25.35 -6.43 20.01
C LEU A 266 26.36 -7.49 20.47
N ASN A 267 25.99 -8.23 21.51
CA ASN A 267 26.82 -9.30 22.06
C ASN A 267 26.53 -10.58 21.29
N TRP A 268 27.43 -10.97 20.39
CA TRP A 268 27.26 -12.16 19.58
C TRP A 268 27.34 -13.42 20.44
N TYR A 269 26.70 -14.50 19.99
CA TYR A 269 26.78 -15.78 20.68
C TYR A 269 28.20 -16.36 20.64
N GLY A 270 28.51 -17.22 21.61
CA GLY A 270 29.83 -17.83 21.73
C GLY A 270 30.15 -18.73 20.54
N LEU A 271 31.25 -18.43 19.85
CA LEU A 271 31.78 -19.23 18.76
C LEU A 271 32.87 -20.15 19.27
N LYS A 272 32.67 -21.46 19.10
CA LYS A 272 33.68 -22.45 19.48
C LYS A 272 34.76 -22.52 18.40
N VAL A 273 35.97 -22.12 18.75
CA VAL A 273 37.15 -22.31 17.89
C VAL A 273 38.15 -23.15 18.70
N ALA A 274 38.46 -24.33 18.18
CA ALA A 274 39.17 -25.38 18.91
C ALA A 274 38.45 -25.73 20.24
N ALA A 275 39.11 -25.52 21.38
CA ALA A 275 38.61 -25.87 22.71
C ALA A 275 37.95 -24.70 23.46
N LEU A 276 38.00 -23.47 22.93
CA LEU A 276 37.54 -22.26 23.62
C LEU A 276 36.37 -21.59 22.87
N TYR A 277 35.54 -20.88 23.64
CA TYR A 277 34.48 -20.03 23.11
C TYR A 277 34.94 -18.58 23.06
N TYR A 278 34.62 -17.91 21.96
CA TYR A 278 34.93 -16.51 21.71
C TYR A 278 33.64 -15.74 21.47
N TYR A 279 33.57 -14.50 21.96
CA TYR A 279 32.35 -13.71 21.97
C TYR A 279 32.56 -12.38 21.24
N PRO A 280 32.30 -12.33 19.92
CA PRO A 280 32.37 -11.08 19.17
C PRO A 280 31.39 -10.03 19.73
N LYS A 281 31.80 -8.77 19.66
CA LYS A 281 30.98 -7.62 20.03
C LYS A 281 30.87 -6.66 18.85
N ILE A 282 29.65 -6.32 18.45
CA ILE A 282 29.38 -5.37 17.37
C ILE A 282 28.96 -4.04 18.00
N ASN A 283 29.73 -2.99 17.75
CA ASN A 283 29.48 -1.66 18.32
C ASN A 283 28.74 -0.76 17.34
N ASN A 284 28.95 -0.96 16.03
CA ASN A 284 28.29 -0.18 14.99
C ASN A 284 27.63 -1.14 14.02
N PHE A 285 26.36 -0.90 13.74
CA PHE A 285 25.55 -1.61 12.79
C PHE A 285 24.67 -0.59 12.07
N SER A 286 24.60 -0.69 10.75
CA SER A 286 23.68 0.07 9.94
C SER A 286 23.14 -0.80 8.81
N MET A 287 21.84 -0.71 8.58
CA MET A 287 21.14 -1.37 7.47
C MET A 287 20.18 -0.37 6.83
N GLN A 288 20.24 -0.26 5.51
CA GLN A 288 19.36 0.62 4.73
C GLN A 288 19.03 0.00 3.37
N LEU A 289 17.95 0.45 2.75
CA LEU A 289 17.63 0.03 1.39
C LEU A 289 18.67 0.59 0.41
N PHE A 290 19.01 -0.22 -0.60
CA PHE A 290 19.99 0.09 -1.62
C PHE A 290 19.55 -0.51 -2.96
N GLU A 291 19.67 0.26 -4.04
CA GLU A 291 19.31 -0.17 -5.40
C GLU A 291 17.91 -0.80 -5.51
N GLY A 292 16.95 -0.26 -4.75
CA GLY A 292 15.53 -0.62 -4.82
C GLY A 292 15.16 -1.92 -4.11
N ASN A 293 15.89 -3.02 -4.31
CA ASN A 293 15.53 -4.36 -3.79
C ASN A 293 16.61 -5.04 -2.94
N LYS A 294 17.66 -4.31 -2.53
CA LYS A 294 18.75 -4.84 -1.72
C LYS A 294 18.83 -4.09 -0.40
N LEU A 295 19.35 -4.75 0.63
CA LEU A 295 19.75 -4.12 1.87
C LEU A 295 21.26 -4.01 1.90
N LYS A 296 21.76 -2.78 2.00
CA LYS A 296 23.17 -2.54 2.30
C LYS A 296 23.34 -2.57 3.82
N ILE A 297 24.20 -3.46 4.28
CA ILE A 297 24.52 -3.66 5.69
C ILE A 297 25.98 -3.32 5.90
N SER A 298 26.26 -2.46 6.88
CA SER A 298 27.61 -2.13 7.33
C SER A 298 27.70 -2.36 8.83
N LEU A 299 28.72 -3.09 9.28
CA LEU A 299 28.94 -3.32 10.69
C LEU A 299 30.42 -3.27 11.07
N ARG A 300 30.69 -2.87 12.31
CA ARG A 300 32.02 -2.85 12.91
C ARG A 300 31.97 -3.43 14.31
N GLY A 301 32.94 -4.28 14.61
CA GLY A 301 33.03 -4.96 15.87
C GLY A 301 34.45 -5.34 16.22
N LEU A 302 34.57 -6.05 17.33
CA LEU A 302 35.82 -6.62 17.79
C LEU A 302 35.60 -8.03 18.35
N VAL A 303 36.63 -8.85 18.31
CA VAL A 303 36.69 -10.14 19.00
C VAL A 303 37.99 -10.22 19.79
N ARG A 304 37.88 -10.60 21.06
CA ARG A 304 39.02 -10.77 21.98
C ARG A 304 39.36 -12.25 22.13
N LEU A 305 40.63 -12.55 22.34
CA LEU A 305 41.07 -13.91 22.62
C LEU A 305 40.78 -14.24 24.09
N THR A 306 39.89 -15.20 24.34
CA THR A 306 39.50 -15.62 25.69
C THR A 306 40.72 -16.02 26.53
N GLY A 307 40.91 -15.34 27.67
CA GLY A 307 42.07 -15.54 28.54
C GLY A 307 43.27 -14.62 28.24
N LEU A 308 43.28 -13.93 27.09
CA LEU A 308 44.26 -12.90 26.72
C LEU A 308 43.53 -11.66 26.18
N GLU A 309 42.80 -10.97 27.06
CA GLU A 309 41.92 -9.86 26.66
C GLU A 309 42.66 -8.69 25.96
N ALA A 310 43.96 -8.51 26.21
CA ALA A 310 44.78 -7.52 25.51
C ALA A 310 45.05 -7.87 24.03
N VAL A 311 44.81 -9.12 23.63
CA VAL A 311 44.90 -9.61 22.25
C VAL A 311 43.51 -9.62 21.63
N TYR A 312 43.32 -8.81 20.59
CA TYR A 312 42.03 -8.65 19.94
C TYR A 312 42.14 -8.27 18.46
N SER A 313 41.05 -8.47 17.73
CA SER A 313 40.92 -8.07 16.34
C SER A 313 39.72 -7.15 16.20
N ASP A 314 39.95 -5.99 15.60
CA ASP A 314 38.85 -5.19 15.03
C ASP A 314 38.47 -5.80 13.69
N PHE A 315 37.19 -5.74 13.34
CA PHE A 315 36.68 -6.15 12.04
C PHE A 315 35.59 -5.21 11.54
N GLU A 316 35.52 -5.07 10.21
CA GLU A 316 34.47 -4.37 9.49
C GLU A 316 33.91 -5.28 8.41
N ILE A 317 32.59 -5.32 8.25
CA ILE A 317 31.90 -6.09 7.22
C ILE A 317 30.94 -5.16 6.49
N GLN A 318 30.95 -5.24 5.16
CA GLN A 318 29.90 -4.70 4.30
C GLN A 318 29.28 -5.82 3.48
N SER A 319 27.96 -5.86 3.45
CA SER A 319 27.16 -6.91 2.84
C SER A 319 26.00 -6.29 2.06
N ILE A 320 25.65 -6.88 0.92
CA ILE A 320 24.51 -6.49 0.10
C ILE A 320 23.57 -7.69 -0.02
N ASN A 321 22.48 -7.64 0.72
CA ASN A 321 21.53 -8.75 0.82
C ASN A 321 20.33 -8.49 -0.09
N LYS A 322 20.06 -9.38 -1.03
CA LYS A 322 18.99 -9.22 -2.02
C LYS A 322 17.66 -9.73 -1.48
N PHE A 323 16.59 -8.96 -1.68
CA PHE A 323 15.23 -9.41 -1.43
C PHE A 323 14.78 -10.42 -2.49
N VAL A 324 14.16 -11.51 -2.02
CA VAL A 324 13.56 -12.54 -2.88
C VAL A 324 12.19 -12.93 -2.35
N TYR A 325 11.22 -13.01 -3.25
CA TYR A 325 9.93 -13.64 -3.00
C TYR A 325 9.80 -14.90 -3.85
N ASN A 326 9.51 -16.03 -3.20
CA ASN A 326 9.21 -17.28 -3.88
C ASN A 326 7.70 -17.51 -3.85
N SER A 327 7.06 -17.40 -5.02
CA SER A 327 5.61 -17.53 -5.18
C SER A 327 5.10 -18.96 -4.95
N THR A 328 5.94 -19.98 -5.12
CA THR A 328 5.57 -21.39 -4.94
C THR A 328 5.38 -21.72 -3.46
N ASN A 329 6.31 -21.30 -2.60
CA ASN A 329 6.22 -21.55 -1.16
C ASN A 329 5.71 -20.34 -0.36
N LYS A 330 5.38 -19.23 -1.04
CA LYS A 330 4.89 -17.97 -0.48
C LYS A 330 5.82 -17.35 0.57
N LYS A 331 7.13 -17.59 0.47
CA LYS A 331 8.13 -17.03 1.39
C LYS A 331 8.81 -15.81 0.80
N ALA A 332 8.97 -14.78 1.63
CA ALA A 332 9.83 -13.64 1.35
C ALA A 332 11.05 -13.67 2.28
N TYR A 333 12.24 -13.40 1.76
CA TYR A 333 13.48 -13.46 2.53
C TYR A 333 14.55 -12.55 1.93
N PHE A 334 15.58 -12.26 2.73
CA PHE A 334 16.80 -11.65 2.26
C PHE A 334 17.89 -12.71 2.17
N GLU A 335 18.45 -12.87 0.97
CA GLU A 335 19.57 -13.77 0.73
C GLU A 335 20.83 -13.30 1.46
N VAL A 336 21.60 -14.25 1.98
CA VAL A 336 22.97 -14.00 2.44
C VAL A 336 23.79 -13.53 1.23
N ASP A 337 24.54 -12.45 1.39
CA ASP A 337 25.47 -11.99 0.36
C ASP A 337 26.52 -13.08 0.08
N LYS A 338 26.71 -13.39 -1.20
CA LYS A 338 27.70 -14.38 -1.63
C LYS A 338 29.12 -13.81 -1.63
N ASN A 339 29.27 -12.49 -1.73
CA ASN A 339 30.54 -11.81 -1.82
C ASN A 339 30.62 -10.59 -0.86
N PRO A 340 30.41 -10.79 0.45
CA PRO A 340 30.58 -9.70 1.41
C PRO A 340 32.05 -9.24 1.43
N THR A 341 32.27 -7.95 1.59
CA THR A 341 33.61 -7.40 1.78
C THR A 341 33.89 -7.25 3.26
N SER A 342 34.97 -7.86 3.74
CA SER A 342 35.40 -7.76 5.13
C SER A 342 36.85 -7.32 5.25
N SER A 343 37.15 -6.57 6.31
CA SER A 343 38.50 -6.16 6.66
C SER A 343 38.72 -6.30 8.16
N TYR A 344 39.97 -6.46 8.58
CA TYR A 344 40.31 -6.67 9.99
C TYR A 344 41.70 -6.11 10.33
N LYS A 345 41.89 -5.80 11.61
CA LYS A 345 43.16 -5.33 12.16
C LYS A 345 43.45 -6.06 13.47
N TYR A 346 44.61 -6.70 13.53
CA TYR A 346 45.06 -7.43 14.73
C TYR A 346 45.81 -6.51 15.68
N HIS A 347 45.57 -6.70 16.97
CA HIS A 347 46.27 -6.05 18.07
C HIS A 347 46.84 -7.13 18.98
N LEU A 348 48.16 -7.22 19.02
CA LEU A 348 48.93 -8.31 19.63
C LEU A 348 50.10 -7.75 20.42
N PHE A 349 50.64 -8.54 21.34
CA PHE A 349 51.93 -8.26 21.94
C PHE A 349 53.06 -8.49 20.92
N PRO A 350 54.15 -7.71 20.96
CA PRO A 350 55.30 -7.91 20.07
C PRO A 350 55.89 -9.33 20.22
N GLY A 351 56.02 -10.06 19.11
CA GLY A 351 56.68 -11.38 19.06
C GLY A 351 55.78 -12.60 19.29
N ASP A 352 54.48 -12.44 19.54
CA ASP A 352 53.57 -13.56 19.81
C ASP A 352 52.90 -14.12 18.53
N LEU A 353 53.61 -15.01 17.85
CA LEU A 353 53.14 -15.66 16.61
C LEU A 353 52.02 -16.69 16.84
N ILE A 354 51.94 -17.30 18.03
CA ILE A 354 50.90 -18.30 18.35
C ILE A 354 49.57 -17.59 18.53
N SER A 355 49.54 -16.49 19.28
CA SER A 355 48.33 -15.68 19.44
C SER A 355 47.84 -15.10 18.11
N LEU A 356 48.74 -14.78 17.17
CA LEU A 356 48.35 -14.33 15.83
C LEU A 356 47.59 -15.41 15.05
N ALA A 357 48.06 -16.66 15.05
CA ALA A 357 47.40 -17.76 14.32
C ALA A 357 46.02 -18.09 14.89
N VAL A 358 45.90 -18.11 16.21
CA VAL A 358 44.62 -18.33 16.90
C VAL A 358 43.67 -17.16 16.66
N LEU A 359 44.14 -15.91 16.85
CA LEU A 359 43.33 -14.72 16.62
C LEU A 359 42.85 -14.64 15.17
N SER A 360 43.70 -14.96 14.20
CA SER A 360 43.31 -14.98 12.79
C SER A 360 42.17 -15.96 12.51
N SER A 361 42.27 -17.17 13.07
CA SER A 361 41.21 -18.18 12.97
C SER A 361 39.92 -17.72 13.64
N VAL A 362 40.01 -17.16 14.85
CA VAL A 362 38.85 -16.64 15.59
C VAL A 362 38.18 -15.50 14.83
N THR A 363 38.94 -14.55 14.31
CA THR A 363 38.43 -13.45 13.48
C THR A 363 37.73 -13.99 12.23
N HIS A 364 38.35 -14.92 11.50
CA HIS A 364 37.76 -15.50 10.29
C HIS A 364 36.40 -16.16 10.56
N TRP A 365 36.32 -17.04 11.56
CA TRP A 365 35.08 -17.72 11.91
C TRP A 365 34.03 -16.77 12.50
N SER A 366 34.45 -15.73 13.21
CA SER A 366 33.56 -14.66 13.69
C SER A 366 32.92 -13.91 12.54
N ILE A 367 33.72 -13.46 11.57
CA ILE A 367 33.24 -12.79 10.37
C ILE A 367 32.28 -13.71 9.59
N LYS A 368 32.66 -14.96 9.35
CA LYS A 368 31.82 -15.93 8.61
C LYS A 368 30.49 -16.22 9.31
N SER A 369 30.51 -16.36 10.64
CA SER A 369 29.29 -16.51 11.43
C SER A 369 28.38 -15.29 11.31
N ILE A 370 28.93 -14.08 11.34
CA ILE A 370 28.16 -12.85 11.25
C ILE A 370 27.58 -12.71 9.84
N GLU A 371 28.40 -12.88 8.80
CA GLU A 371 27.97 -12.85 7.39
C GLU A 371 26.79 -13.82 7.13
N GLY A 372 26.90 -15.07 7.61
CA GLY A 372 25.84 -16.07 7.44
C GLY A 372 24.51 -15.74 8.14
N ALA A 373 24.55 -14.92 9.19
CA ALA A 373 23.37 -14.51 9.96
C ALA A 373 22.68 -13.26 9.41
N LEU A 374 23.27 -12.55 8.45
CA LEU A 374 22.68 -11.34 7.86
C LEU A 374 21.52 -11.65 6.90
N GLY A 375 21.41 -12.88 6.40
CA GLY A 375 20.24 -13.36 5.67
C GLY A 375 19.16 -13.84 6.62
N PHE A 376 17.89 -13.53 6.34
CA PHE A 376 16.75 -13.90 7.20
C PHE A 376 15.44 -13.99 6.41
N GLU A 377 14.52 -14.83 6.90
CA GLU A 377 13.16 -14.91 6.39
C GLU A 377 12.29 -13.78 6.97
N LEU A 378 11.43 -13.20 6.12
CA LEU A 378 10.35 -12.33 6.55
C LEU A 378 9.11 -13.16 6.93
N ILE A 379 7.96 -12.49 7.07
CA ILE A 379 6.67 -13.11 7.39
C ILE A 379 6.22 -14.04 6.22
N ASN A 380 5.57 -15.15 6.56
CA ASN A 380 5.12 -16.19 5.61
C ASN A 380 3.70 -15.99 5.07
N ASN A 381 2.91 -15.05 5.62
CA ASN A 381 1.55 -14.76 5.18
C ASN A 381 1.30 -13.25 5.08
N PHE A 382 1.12 -12.74 3.86
CA PHE A 382 0.82 -11.33 3.60
C PHE A 382 -0.67 -11.05 3.36
N VAL A 383 -1.52 -12.09 3.31
CA VAL A 383 -2.97 -11.93 3.06
C VAL A 383 -3.61 -11.09 4.16
N ASP A 384 -3.25 -11.34 5.41
CA ASP A 384 -3.82 -10.67 6.58
C ASP A 384 -3.47 -9.18 6.61
N LEU A 385 -2.29 -8.78 6.10
CA LEU A 385 -1.89 -7.37 6.04
C LEU A 385 -2.84 -6.56 5.15
N ILE A 386 -3.30 -7.11 4.04
CA ILE A 386 -4.17 -6.35 3.12
C ILE A 386 -5.62 -6.35 3.61
N ASN A 387 -6.12 -7.49 4.07
CA ASN A 387 -7.54 -7.65 4.43
C ASN A 387 -7.96 -6.96 5.74
N ASN A 388 -7.01 -6.64 6.63
CA ASN A 388 -7.32 -6.09 7.95
C ASN A 388 -7.65 -4.59 7.95
N THR A 389 -6.98 -3.81 7.09
CA THR A 389 -7.14 -2.35 7.10
C THR A 389 -8.15 -1.86 6.07
N ILE A 390 -8.26 -2.52 4.91
CA ILE A 390 -9.20 -2.11 3.86
C ILE A 390 -10.00 -3.30 3.34
N LYS A 391 -11.29 -3.06 3.06
CA LYS A 391 -12.18 -3.99 2.36
C LYS A 391 -12.78 -3.29 1.15
N TRP A 392 -12.48 -3.78 -0.04
CA TRP A 392 -13.03 -3.24 -1.29
C TRP A 392 -14.37 -3.92 -1.58
N ASN A 393 -15.50 -3.25 -1.39
CA ASN A 393 -16.84 -3.82 -1.63
C ASN A 393 -17.02 -5.30 -1.19
N ASN A 394 -16.67 -5.61 0.06
CA ASN A 394 -16.67 -6.97 0.64
C ASN A 394 -15.70 -8.00 0.04
N LEU A 395 -14.82 -7.60 -0.87
CA LEU A 395 -13.75 -8.42 -1.39
C LEU A 395 -12.75 -8.76 -0.28
N LYS A 396 -12.31 -10.02 -0.30
CA LYS A 396 -11.14 -10.45 0.44
C LYS A 396 -10.10 -10.92 -0.54
N ILE A 397 -8.86 -10.53 -0.29
CA ILE A 397 -7.74 -11.14 -0.98
C ILE A 397 -7.73 -12.61 -0.61
N SER A 398 -7.84 -13.46 -1.63
CA SER A 398 -7.79 -14.90 -1.50
C SER A 398 -6.38 -15.43 -1.75
N GLN A 399 -5.60 -14.73 -2.59
CA GLN A 399 -4.27 -15.14 -2.98
C GLN A 399 -3.34 -13.95 -3.21
N VAL A 400 -2.17 -14.00 -2.58
CA VAL A 400 -1.01 -13.15 -2.94
C VAL A 400 -0.39 -13.73 -4.21
N THR A 401 -0.32 -12.92 -5.26
CA THR A 401 0.25 -13.28 -6.56
C THR A 401 1.72 -12.93 -6.63
N ASN A 402 2.13 -11.83 -6.00
CA ASN A 402 3.48 -11.32 -6.07
C ASN A 402 3.82 -10.44 -4.85
N VAL A 403 5.09 -10.41 -4.49
CA VAL A 403 5.64 -9.51 -3.47
C VAL A 403 6.96 -8.97 -3.99
N THR A 404 7.11 -7.65 -3.98
CA THR A 404 8.25 -6.98 -4.57
C THR A 404 8.76 -5.89 -3.64
N LEU A 405 10.06 -5.65 -3.69
CA LEU A 405 10.70 -4.54 -3.01
C LEU A 405 11.39 -3.69 -4.08
N ASN A 406 10.93 -2.46 -4.26
CA ASN A 406 11.55 -1.51 -5.18
C ASN A 406 11.27 -0.09 -4.68
N VAL A 407 12.15 0.43 -3.83
CA VAL A 407 11.95 1.65 -3.02
C VAL A 407 10.87 1.43 -1.95
N GLY A 408 9.62 1.15 -2.33
CA GLY A 408 8.57 0.67 -1.42
C GLY A 408 8.43 -0.86 -1.44
N PHE A 409 7.84 -1.41 -0.37
CA PHE A 409 7.48 -2.82 -0.26
C PHE A 409 6.05 -3.03 -0.75
N CYS A 410 5.88 -3.80 -1.82
CA CYS A 410 4.60 -3.99 -2.49
C CYS A 410 4.13 -5.45 -2.41
N ILE A 411 2.88 -5.65 -2.03
CA ILE A 411 2.17 -6.92 -2.03
C ILE A 411 1.03 -6.81 -3.03
N GLN A 412 0.91 -7.81 -3.90
CA GLN A 412 -0.10 -7.89 -4.96
C GLN A 412 -0.92 -9.15 -4.81
N GLY A 413 -2.20 -9.10 -5.17
CA GLY A 413 -3.07 -10.25 -5.07
C GLY A 413 -4.31 -10.19 -5.96
N ASN A 414 -5.08 -11.27 -5.90
CA ASN A 414 -6.38 -11.41 -6.52
C ASN A 414 -7.47 -11.49 -5.46
N ALA A 415 -8.63 -10.92 -5.77
CA ALA A 415 -9.80 -10.94 -4.91
C ALA A 415 -10.66 -12.20 -5.22
N ASN A 416 -11.55 -12.56 -4.29
CA ASN A 416 -12.50 -13.67 -4.46
C ASN A 416 -13.87 -13.25 -4.98
#